data_AF-A0A656GJB7-F1
#
_entry.id   AF-A0A656GJB7-F1
#
_cell.length_a   1.000
_cell.length_b   1.000
_cell.length_c   1.000
_cell.angle_alpha   90.00
_cell.angle_beta   90.00
_cell.angle_gamma   90.00
#
_symmetry.space_group_name_H-M   'P 1'
#
loop_
_entity.id
_entity.type
_entity.pdbx_description
1 polymer ?
#
loop_
_entity_poly.entity_id
_entity_poly.type
_entity_poly.pdbx_seq_one_letter_code
_entity_poly.pdbx_strand_id
1 'polypeptide(L)'
;GHWRLLQDWVEMLAELRALTSSLGQAAPRASTAQLRTSLDALLEDWRPLVQAGQEDADVRGVAHEQFLEELQDTRWGEFSLNTSRWLLARSWTTERNTRGNRQGAALLSSWLPRLLGEEATSLQLSRYQQQPEDLAEQLPRIERIQAWLHWARGALDLPELDRLYGELRKLEELANLDISDEVLDARVQQAITVFQSRAWKTLLRL
;
A
#
# COMPACT_ATOMS: atom_id res chain seq x y z
N GLY A 1 -15.01 10.78 13.72
CA GLY A 1 -16.32 10.79 13.04
C GLY A 1 -16.34 9.70 11.98
N HIS A 2 -17.52 9.36 11.44
CA HIS A 2 -17.68 8.24 10.48
C HIS A 2 -16.77 8.36 9.24
N TRP A 3 -16.58 9.57 8.71
CA TRP A 3 -15.66 9.80 7.59
C TRP A 3 -14.23 9.35 7.87
N ARG A 4 -13.68 9.69 9.04
CA ARG A 4 -12.32 9.29 9.39
C ARG A 4 -12.18 7.77 9.49
N LEU A 5 -13.19 7.10 10.04
CA LEU A 5 -13.19 5.63 10.11
C LEU A 5 -13.22 5.00 8.72
N LEU A 6 -13.96 5.59 7.77
CA LEU A 6 -13.96 5.13 6.39
C LEU A 6 -12.58 5.29 5.75
N GLN A 7 -11.93 6.46 5.93
CA GLN A 7 -10.56 6.69 5.46
C GLN A 7 -9.57 5.66 6.02
N ASP A 8 -9.59 5.46 7.35
CA ASP A 8 -8.73 4.50 8.03
C ASP A 8 -8.98 3.07 7.50
N TRP A 9 -10.23 2.72 7.24
CA TRP A 9 -10.59 1.42 6.70
C TRP A 9 -10.08 1.21 5.27
N VAL A 10 -10.26 2.18 4.37
CA VAL A 10 -9.72 2.10 2.99
C VAL A 10 -8.19 2.01 3.01
N GLU A 11 -7.52 2.75 3.91
CA GLU A 11 -6.06 2.67 4.12
C GLU A 11 -5.66 1.24 4.53
N MET A 12 -6.39 0.60 5.45
CA MET A 12 -6.12 -0.80 5.84
C MET A 12 -6.35 -1.81 4.72
N LEU A 13 -7.37 -1.63 3.89
CA LEU A 13 -7.59 -2.48 2.72
C LEU A 13 -6.43 -2.35 1.72
N ALA A 14 -5.98 -1.12 1.46
CA ALA A 14 -4.86 -0.83 0.58
C ALA A 14 -3.57 -1.47 1.07
N GLU A 15 -3.26 -1.34 2.36
CA GLU A 15 -2.07 -1.96 2.97
C GLU A 15 -2.13 -3.49 2.91
N LEU A 16 -3.28 -4.11 3.22
CA LEU A 16 -3.43 -5.56 3.09
C LEU A 16 -3.25 -6.02 1.64
N ARG A 17 -3.76 -5.25 0.68
CA ARG A 17 -3.60 -5.53 -0.75
C ARG A 17 -2.15 -5.40 -1.20
N ALA A 18 -1.42 -4.41 -0.68
CA ALA A 18 -0.01 -4.21 -0.93
C ALA A 18 0.82 -5.37 -0.35
N LEU A 19 0.59 -5.74 0.91
CA LEU A 19 1.27 -6.85 1.59
C LEU A 19 1.07 -8.16 0.84
N THR A 20 -0.18 -8.54 0.56
CA THR A 20 -0.50 -9.82 -0.13
C THR A 20 0.10 -9.93 -1.53
N SER A 21 0.42 -8.81 -2.17
CA SER A 21 1.13 -8.78 -3.46
C SER A 21 2.66 -8.95 -3.34
N SER A 22 3.22 -8.68 -2.16
CA SER A 22 4.68 -8.64 -1.90
C SER A 22 5.25 -9.93 -1.29
N LEU A 23 4.40 -10.83 -0.79
CA LEU A 23 4.82 -12.04 -0.05
C LEU A 23 5.46 -13.14 -0.94
N GLY A 24 5.38 -13.02 -2.26
CA GLY A 24 6.07 -13.92 -3.19
C GLY A 24 5.75 -15.40 -2.96
N GLN A 25 6.77 -16.23 -2.74
CA GLN A 25 6.58 -17.67 -2.49
C GLN A 25 6.27 -17.98 -1.02
N ALA A 26 6.38 -17.00 -0.11
CA ALA A 26 5.92 -17.15 1.27
C ALA A 26 4.39 -17.17 1.36
N ALA A 27 3.67 -16.58 0.40
CA ALA A 27 2.23 -16.78 0.25
C ALA A 27 1.94 -17.08 -1.22
N PRO A 28 1.83 -18.36 -1.61
CA PRO A 28 1.65 -18.75 -3.01
C PRO A 28 0.51 -17.96 -3.68
N ARG A 29 0.69 -17.54 -4.93
CA ARG A 29 -0.27 -16.68 -5.65
C ARG A 29 -1.68 -17.25 -5.68
N ALA A 30 -1.81 -18.57 -5.79
CA ALA A 30 -3.11 -19.26 -5.74
C ALA A 30 -3.80 -19.06 -4.39
N SER A 31 -3.05 -19.16 -3.28
CA SER A 31 -3.59 -18.96 -1.93
C SER A 31 -4.05 -17.52 -1.67
N THR A 32 -3.49 -16.51 -2.35
CA THR A 32 -3.86 -15.09 -2.19
C THR A 32 -4.79 -14.58 -3.28
N ALA A 33 -5.10 -15.38 -4.30
CA ALA A 33 -5.81 -14.91 -5.50
C ALA A 33 -7.19 -14.33 -5.16
N GLN A 34 -8.03 -15.10 -4.48
CA GLN A 34 -9.38 -14.66 -4.10
C GLN A 34 -9.34 -13.41 -3.20
N LEU A 35 -8.46 -13.40 -2.19
CA LEU A 35 -8.29 -12.26 -1.30
C LEU A 35 -7.90 -10.99 -2.07
N ARG A 36 -6.93 -11.07 -2.99
CA ARG A 36 -6.52 -9.93 -3.81
C ARG A 36 -7.65 -9.45 -4.72
N THR A 37 -8.41 -10.35 -5.34
CA THR A 37 -9.56 -9.97 -6.19
C THR A 37 -10.65 -9.25 -5.39
N SER A 38 -11.01 -9.74 -4.19
CA SER A 38 -11.99 -9.06 -3.34
C SER A 38 -11.49 -7.70 -2.85
N LEU A 39 -10.20 -7.58 -2.51
CA LEU A 39 -9.58 -6.31 -2.14
C LEU A 39 -9.57 -5.32 -3.30
N ASP A 40 -9.23 -5.78 -4.51
CA ASP A 40 -9.24 -4.95 -5.71
C ASP A 40 -10.65 -4.40 -5.97
N ALA A 41 -11.68 -5.23 -5.89
CA ALA A 41 -13.07 -4.80 -6.07
C ALA A 41 -13.55 -3.77 -5.02
N LEU A 42 -13.16 -3.94 -3.75
CA LEU A 42 -13.48 -2.94 -2.72
C LEU A 42 -12.71 -1.63 -2.94
N LEU A 43 -11.41 -1.72 -3.26
CA LEU A 43 -10.58 -0.54 -3.46
C LEU A 43 -10.97 0.25 -4.72
N GLU A 44 -11.48 -0.42 -5.75
CA GLU A 44 -11.97 0.20 -6.99
C GLU A 44 -13.13 1.18 -6.71
N ASP A 45 -14.04 0.83 -5.80
CA ASP A 45 -15.19 1.69 -5.47
C ASP A 45 -14.87 2.72 -4.38
N TRP A 46 -14.16 2.30 -3.33
CA TRP A 46 -14.02 3.10 -2.11
C TRP A 46 -12.86 4.09 -2.14
N ARG A 47 -11.80 3.81 -2.91
CA ARG A 47 -10.66 4.72 -3.01
C ARG A 47 -11.03 6.01 -3.74
N PRO A 48 -11.72 5.99 -4.91
CA PRO A 48 -12.15 7.22 -5.58
C PRO A 48 -13.09 8.06 -4.69
N LEU A 49 -13.98 7.41 -3.94
CA LEU A 49 -14.86 8.10 -2.99
C LEU A 49 -14.07 8.85 -1.91
N VAL A 50 -13.11 8.17 -1.28
CA VAL A 50 -12.26 8.77 -0.25
C VAL A 50 -11.42 9.92 -0.81
N GLN A 51 -10.92 9.80 -2.04
CA GLN A 51 -10.18 10.85 -2.72
C GLN A 51 -11.06 12.08 -2.99
N ALA A 52 -12.24 11.90 -3.59
CA ALA A 52 -13.17 12.98 -3.85
C ALA A 52 -13.59 13.71 -2.55
N GLY A 53 -13.83 12.97 -1.47
CA GLY A 53 -14.20 13.54 -0.19
C GLY A 53 -13.08 14.28 0.55
N GLN A 54 -11.83 14.33 0.06
CA GLN A 54 -10.81 15.21 0.64
C GLN A 54 -11.17 16.68 0.44
N GLU A 55 -11.65 17.02 -0.76
CA GLU A 55 -11.96 18.40 -1.16
C GLU A 55 -13.47 18.68 -1.12
N ASP A 56 -14.30 17.65 -1.27
CA ASP A 56 -15.75 17.79 -1.34
C ASP A 56 -16.45 17.40 -0.03
N ALA A 57 -17.10 18.38 0.63
CA ALA A 57 -17.84 18.17 1.86
C ALA A 57 -19.16 17.42 1.66
N ASP A 58 -19.78 17.54 0.49
CA ASP A 58 -21.05 16.89 0.17
C ASP A 58 -20.82 15.38 -0.04
N VAL A 59 -19.70 15.01 -0.70
CA VAL A 59 -19.25 13.61 -0.79
C VAL A 59 -19.08 13.01 0.60
N ARG A 60 -18.44 13.73 1.54
CA ARG A 60 -18.31 13.26 2.93
C ARG A 60 -19.66 13.11 3.63
N GLY A 61 -20.61 13.98 3.32
CA GLY A 61 -21.96 13.98 3.89
C GLY A 61 -22.75 12.73 3.52
N VAL A 62 -22.64 12.26 2.28
CA VAL A 62 -23.38 11.10 1.76
C VAL A 62 -22.64 9.77 1.94
N ALA A 63 -21.32 9.78 2.18
CA ALA A 63 -20.51 8.58 2.33
C ALA A 63 -21.00 7.60 3.41
N HIS A 64 -21.63 8.13 4.48
CA HIS A 64 -22.20 7.27 5.52
C HIS A 64 -23.36 6.42 4.99
N GLU A 65 -24.27 7.02 4.22
CA GLU A 65 -25.43 6.33 3.65
C GLU A 65 -25.00 5.30 2.61
N GLN A 66 -24.06 5.65 1.73
CA GLN A 66 -23.47 4.72 0.76
C GLN A 66 -22.81 3.52 1.44
N PHE A 67 -22.15 3.72 2.58
CA PHE A 67 -21.58 2.59 3.33
C PHE A 67 -22.67 1.71 3.97
N LEU A 68 -23.78 2.29 4.43
CA LEU A 68 -24.92 1.50 4.90
C LEU A 68 -25.55 0.67 3.78
N GLU A 69 -25.60 1.20 2.56
CA GLU A 69 -26.04 0.48 1.36
C GLU A 69 -25.09 -0.68 1.01
N GLU A 70 -23.78 -0.47 1.04
CA GLU A 70 -22.78 -1.54 0.84
C GLU A 70 -22.96 -2.69 1.84
N LEU A 71 -23.30 -2.37 3.10
CA LEU A 71 -23.55 -3.40 4.12
C LEU A 71 -24.84 -4.21 3.87
N GLN A 72 -25.71 -3.77 2.94
CA GLN A 72 -26.85 -4.58 2.49
C GLN A 72 -26.45 -5.62 1.43
N ASP A 73 -25.30 -5.44 0.77
CA ASP A 73 -24.74 -6.44 -0.13
C ASP A 73 -23.91 -7.48 0.65
N THR A 74 -23.76 -8.65 0.05
CA THR A 74 -22.98 -9.78 0.53
C THR A 74 -21.47 -9.58 0.41
N ARG A 75 -21.00 -8.72 -0.50
CA ARG A 75 -19.58 -8.55 -0.83
C ARG A 75 -18.71 -8.32 0.40
N TRP A 76 -19.13 -7.41 1.28
CA TRP A 76 -18.41 -7.09 2.52
C TRP A 76 -18.35 -8.28 3.48
N GLY A 77 -19.49 -8.95 3.71
CA GLY A 77 -19.58 -10.11 4.59
C GLY A 77 -18.75 -11.29 4.05
N GLU A 78 -18.79 -11.53 2.74
CA GLU A 78 -18.01 -12.57 2.08
C GLU A 78 -16.51 -12.29 2.16
N PHE A 79 -16.08 -11.06 1.85
CA PHE A 79 -14.68 -10.66 2.00
C PHE A 79 -14.18 -10.90 3.43
N SER A 80 -14.95 -10.45 4.43
CA SER A 80 -14.59 -10.58 5.85
C SER A 80 -14.48 -12.04 6.28
N LEU A 81 -15.46 -12.87 5.93
CA LEU A 81 -15.47 -14.29 6.28
C LEU A 81 -14.33 -15.05 5.59
N ASN A 82 -14.12 -14.82 4.29
CA ASN A 82 -13.07 -15.48 3.54
C ASN A 82 -11.67 -15.08 4.03
N THR A 83 -11.46 -13.79 4.33
CA THR A 83 -10.21 -13.31 4.93
C THR A 83 -9.97 -13.94 6.29
N SER A 84 -10.99 -14.01 7.16
CA SER A 84 -10.89 -14.67 8.45
C SER A 84 -10.57 -16.16 8.32
N ARG A 85 -11.23 -16.87 7.40
CA ARG A 85 -10.97 -18.29 7.16
C ARG A 85 -9.55 -18.53 6.65
N TRP A 86 -9.10 -17.71 5.70
CA TRP A 86 -7.74 -17.73 5.18
C TRP A 86 -6.71 -17.50 6.28
N LEU A 87 -7.00 -16.57 7.20
CA LEU A 87 -6.14 -16.25 8.33
C LEU A 87 -6.05 -17.41 9.33
N LEU A 88 -7.21 -17.89 9.80
CA LEU A 88 -7.33 -18.95 10.81
C LEU A 88 -6.74 -20.28 10.32
N ALA A 89 -7.01 -20.64 9.07
CA ALA A 89 -6.49 -21.87 8.48
C ALA A 89 -5.02 -21.75 8.06
N ARG A 90 -4.40 -20.56 8.19
CA ARG A 90 -3.05 -20.26 7.70
C ARG A 90 -2.89 -20.67 6.24
N SER A 91 -3.90 -20.41 5.41
CA SER A 91 -3.98 -20.91 4.03
C SER A 91 -2.82 -20.44 3.15
N TRP A 92 -2.14 -19.35 3.52
CA TRP A 92 -0.89 -18.90 2.88
C TRP A 92 0.29 -19.88 3.02
N THR A 93 0.18 -20.89 3.88
CA THR A 93 1.19 -21.94 4.08
C THR A 93 0.93 -23.19 3.25
N THR A 94 -0.29 -23.35 2.75
CA THR A 94 -0.71 -24.50 1.94
C THR A 94 0.00 -24.50 0.59
N GLU A 95 0.42 -25.68 0.13
CA GLU A 95 1.08 -25.89 -1.18
C GLU A 95 2.38 -25.08 -1.42
N ARG A 96 3.01 -24.59 -0.35
CA ARG A 96 4.36 -24.02 -0.46
C ARG A 96 5.35 -25.08 -0.95
N ASN A 97 6.09 -24.77 -2.00
CA ASN A 97 7.27 -25.55 -2.38
C ASN A 97 8.42 -25.35 -1.38
N THR A 98 9.53 -26.09 -1.54
CA THR A 98 10.70 -26.01 -0.66
C THR A 98 11.25 -24.59 -0.50
N ARG A 99 11.22 -23.77 -1.56
CA ARG A 99 11.64 -22.37 -1.52
C ARG A 99 10.65 -21.52 -0.70
N GLY A 100 9.35 -21.71 -0.92
CA GLY A 100 8.29 -21.04 -0.17
C GLY A 100 8.32 -21.36 1.32
N ASN A 101 8.59 -22.61 1.70
CA ASN A 101 8.78 -23.00 3.10
C ASN A 101 9.97 -22.30 3.74
N ARG A 102 11.10 -22.23 3.02
CA ARG A 102 12.28 -21.49 3.50
C ARG A 102 12.01 -20.00 3.65
N GLN A 103 11.38 -19.38 2.65
CA GLN A 103 11.06 -17.95 2.69
C GLN A 103 10.05 -17.64 3.80
N GLY A 104 9.02 -18.46 3.95
CA GLY A 104 7.99 -18.27 4.97
C GLY A 104 8.44 -18.55 6.41
N ALA A 105 9.60 -19.19 6.61
CA ALA A 105 10.22 -19.40 7.92
C ALA A 105 11.32 -18.36 8.23
N ALA A 106 11.75 -17.57 7.23
CA ALA A 106 12.79 -16.58 7.39
C ALA A 106 12.29 -15.37 8.19
N LEU A 107 13.12 -14.86 9.11
CA LEU A 107 12.82 -13.65 9.87
C LEU A 107 12.71 -12.45 8.93
N LEU A 108 11.80 -11.52 9.19
CA LEU A 108 11.64 -10.31 8.37
C LEU A 108 12.98 -9.56 8.20
N SER A 109 13.77 -9.44 9.27
CA SER A 109 15.08 -8.77 9.24
C SER A 109 16.08 -9.38 8.24
N SER A 110 15.90 -10.65 7.86
CA SER A 110 16.79 -11.37 6.94
C SER A 110 16.52 -11.10 5.46
N TRP A 111 15.34 -10.58 5.10
CA TRP A 111 14.95 -10.44 3.70
C TRP A 111 14.22 -9.12 3.40
N LEU A 112 13.52 -8.53 4.37
CA LEU A 112 12.75 -7.31 4.17
C LEU A 112 13.63 -6.11 3.75
N PRO A 113 14.84 -5.88 4.32
CA PRO A 113 15.69 -4.79 3.87
C PRO A 113 16.02 -4.88 2.37
N ARG A 114 16.31 -6.10 1.88
CA ARG A 114 16.57 -6.34 0.46
C ARG A 114 15.33 -6.11 -0.40
N LEU A 115 14.16 -6.59 0.02
CA LEU A 115 12.90 -6.32 -0.68
C LEU A 115 12.70 -4.80 -0.83
N LEU A 116 12.85 -4.04 0.25
CA LEU A 116 12.68 -2.59 0.22
C LEU A 116 13.75 -1.89 -0.64
N GLY A 117 14.98 -2.39 -0.68
CA GLY A 117 16.03 -1.90 -1.59
C GLY A 117 15.69 -2.14 -3.07
N GLU A 118 15.20 -3.33 -3.40
CA GLU A 118 14.73 -3.69 -4.75
C GLU A 118 13.52 -2.84 -5.18
N GLU A 119 12.57 -2.61 -4.27
CA GLU A 119 11.44 -1.71 -4.51
C GLU A 119 11.90 -0.24 -4.65
N ALA A 120 12.80 0.25 -3.80
CA ALA A 120 13.33 1.60 -3.90
C ALA A 120 14.09 1.83 -5.22
N THR A 121 14.90 0.87 -5.64
CA THR A 121 15.62 0.90 -6.92
C THR A 121 14.64 0.91 -8.10
N SER A 122 13.59 0.09 -8.02
CA SER A 122 12.57 0.00 -9.06
C SER A 122 11.63 1.19 -9.10
N LEU A 123 11.51 1.95 -8.00
CA LEU A 123 10.72 3.19 -7.95
C LEU A 123 11.37 4.30 -8.80
N GLN A 124 12.69 4.27 -8.99
CA GLN A 124 13.40 5.20 -9.88
C GLN A 124 13.00 6.68 -9.71
N LEU A 125 12.99 7.20 -8.47
CA LEU A 125 12.53 8.57 -8.17
C LEU A 125 13.14 9.65 -9.07
N SER A 126 14.39 9.48 -9.53
CA SER A 126 15.03 10.42 -10.47
C SER A 126 14.28 10.57 -11.80
N ARG A 127 13.56 9.55 -12.28
CA ARG A 127 12.69 9.66 -13.45
C ARG A 127 11.53 10.61 -13.17
N TYR A 128 10.87 10.47 -12.03
CA TYR A 128 9.71 11.29 -11.67
C TYR A 128 10.07 12.71 -11.20
N GLN A 129 11.35 13.02 -11.02
CA GLN A 129 11.84 14.40 -10.93
C GLN A 129 11.84 15.11 -12.29
N GLN A 130 11.92 14.35 -13.39
CA GLN A 130 11.93 14.85 -14.77
C GLN A 130 10.58 14.67 -15.46
N GLN A 131 9.84 13.63 -15.07
CA GLN A 131 8.56 13.23 -15.65
C GLN A 131 7.52 12.99 -14.54
N PRO A 132 7.15 14.03 -13.76
CA PRO A 132 6.23 13.91 -12.62
C PRO A 132 4.80 13.50 -12.99
N GLU A 133 4.39 13.69 -14.25
CA GLU A 133 3.07 13.31 -14.75
C GLU A 133 2.81 11.80 -14.64
N ASP A 134 3.84 10.99 -14.81
CA ASP A 134 3.76 9.52 -14.79
C ASP A 134 3.78 8.92 -13.38
N LEU A 135 3.96 9.73 -12.32
CA LEU A 135 4.18 9.22 -10.95
C LEU A 135 3.08 8.27 -10.46
N ALA A 136 1.84 8.48 -10.89
CA ALA A 136 0.69 7.65 -10.53
C ALA A 136 0.90 6.16 -10.86
N GLU A 137 1.68 5.83 -11.90
CA GLU A 137 1.99 4.44 -12.28
C GLU A 137 2.76 3.68 -11.18
N GLN A 138 3.41 4.42 -10.26
CA GLN A 138 4.18 3.85 -9.16
C GLN A 138 3.41 3.74 -7.84
N LEU A 139 2.13 4.12 -7.80
CA LEU A 139 1.29 3.95 -6.60
C LEU A 139 1.41 2.54 -6.01
N PRO A 140 1.30 1.43 -6.79
CA PRO A 140 1.41 0.09 -6.22
C PRO A 140 2.76 -0.19 -5.54
N ARG A 141 3.81 0.52 -5.92
CA ARG A 141 5.15 0.37 -5.35
C ARG A 141 5.32 1.20 -4.09
N ILE A 142 4.87 2.44 -4.14
CA ILE A 142 4.88 3.35 -2.98
C ILE A 142 4.08 2.71 -1.84
N GLU A 143 2.88 2.21 -2.14
CA GLU A 143 2.02 1.51 -1.17
C GLU A 143 2.68 0.27 -0.56
N ARG A 144 3.38 -0.54 -1.38
CA ARG A 144 4.14 -1.71 -0.87
C ARG A 144 5.24 -1.32 0.10
N ILE A 145 6.01 -0.28 -0.22
CA ILE A 145 7.06 0.22 0.68
C ILE A 145 6.41 0.71 1.97
N GLN A 146 5.39 1.56 1.88
CA GLN A 146 4.69 2.12 3.03
C GLN A 146 4.09 1.04 3.94
N ALA A 147 3.41 0.04 3.40
CA ALA A 147 2.81 -1.03 4.20
C ALA A 147 3.86 -1.79 5.03
N TRP A 148 5.04 -2.06 4.47
CA TRP A 148 6.13 -2.70 5.22
C TRP A 148 6.78 -1.76 6.24
N LEU A 149 6.93 -0.47 5.93
CA LEU A 149 7.41 0.51 6.89
C LEU A 149 6.43 0.66 8.07
N HIS A 150 5.11 0.62 7.81
CA HIS A 150 4.09 0.69 8.86
C HIS A 150 4.13 -0.55 9.76
N TRP A 151 3.97 -1.74 9.19
CA TRP A 151 3.77 -2.97 9.96
C TRP A 151 5.05 -3.63 10.48
N ALA A 152 6.19 -3.41 9.82
CA ALA A 152 7.43 -4.11 10.11
C ALA A 152 8.61 -3.20 10.46
N ARG A 153 8.38 -1.93 10.83
CA ARG A 153 9.45 -1.01 11.28
C ARG A 153 10.37 -1.59 12.36
N GLY A 154 9.83 -2.38 13.29
CA GLY A 154 10.63 -3.01 14.35
C GLY A 154 11.62 -4.06 13.87
N ALA A 155 11.49 -4.54 12.63
CA ALA A 155 12.40 -5.49 12.00
C ALA A 155 13.44 -4.82 11.08
N LEU A 156 13.40 -3.49 10.95
CA LEU A 156 14.23 -2.70 10.04
C LEU A 156 15.23 -1.86 10.83
N ASP A 157 16.51 -1.99 10.49
CA ASP A 157 17.57 -1.10 10.97
C ASP A 157 17.81 0.01 9.93
N LEU A 158 16.84 0.93 9.82
CA LEU A 158 16.90 2.07 8.90
C LEU A 158 16.86 3.39 9.69
N PRO A 159 17.72 4.37 9.35
CA PRO A 159 17.67 5.68 9.99
C PRO A 159 16.40 6.42 9.58
N GLU A 160 15.84 7.24 10.47
CA GLU A 160 14.73 8.17 10.16
C GLU A 160 13.51 7.49 9.50
N LEU A 161 13.18 6.26 9.91
CA LEU A 161 12.13 5.45 9.28
C LEU A 161 10.76 6.15 9.27
N ASP A 162 10.32 6.70 10.42
CA ASP A 162 9.01 7.39 10.50
C ASP A 162 8.97 8.63 9.59
N ARG A 163 10.11 9.31 9.42
CA ARG A 163 10.23 10.43 8.47
C ARG A 163 10.09 9.94 7.04
N LEU A 164 10.77 8.86 6.67
CA LEU A 164 10.63 8.27 5.34
C LEU A 164 9.19 7.86 5.05
N TYR A 165 8.52 7.22 6.02
CA TYR A 165 7.11 6.85 5.89
C TYR A 165 6.24 8.09 5.63
N GLY A 166 6.41 9.16 6.41
CA GLY A 166 5.68 10.42 6.21
C GLY A 166 5.95 11.08 4.85
N GLU A 167 7.20 11.08 4.37
CA GLU A 167 7.51 11.65 3.06
C GLU A 167 7.00 10.78 1.89
N LEU A 168 6.93 9.46 2.06
CA LEU A 168 6.30 8.57 1.07
C LEU A 168 4.78 8.74 1.05
N ARG A 169 4.14 8.96 2.21
CA ARG A 169 2.71 9.25 2.31
C ARG A 169 2.34 10.52 1.54
N LYS A 170 3.11 11.59 1.70
CA LYS A 170 2.91 12.81 0.89
C LYS A 170 3.11 12.56 -0.61
N LEU A 171 4.09 11.74 -0.97
CA LEU A 171 4.33 11.39 -2.38
C LEU A 171 3.16 10.60 -2.98
N GLU A 172 2.59 9.67 -2.22
CA GLU A 172 1.38 8.94 -2.59
C GLU A 172 0.17 9.87 -2.72
N GLU A 173 -0.05 10.76 -1.76
CA GLU A 173 -1.13 11.76 -1.80
C GLU A 173 -1.04 12.58 -3.09
N LEU A 174 0.14 13.12 -3.42
CA LEU A 174 0.38 13.87 -4.66
C LEU A 174 0.21 13.02 -5.93
N ALA A 175 0.55 11.73 -5.88
CA ALA A 175 0.40 10.81 -7.01
C ALA A 175 -1.08 10.48 -7.30
N ASN A 176 -1.96 10.64 -6.31
CA ASN A 176 -3.41 10.45 -6.46
C ASN A 176 -4.15 11.70 -6.94
N LEU A 177 -3.53 12.88 -6.88
CA LEU A 177 -4.15 14.13 -7.35
C LEU A 177 -4.14 14.20 -8.88
N ASP A 178 -5.16 14.86 -9.43
CA ASP A 178 -5.22 15.21 -10.84
C ASP A 178 -4.05 16.12 -11.25
N ILE A 179 -3.64 16.00 -12.52
CA ILE A 179 -2.50 16.74 -13.05
C ILE A 179 -2.85 18.22 -13.20
N SER A 180 -2.05 19.07 -12.55
CA SER A 180 -2.01 20.53 -12.69
C SER A 180 -0.56 21.00 -12.53
N ASP A 181 -0.23 22.20 -12.99
CA ASP A 181 1.14 22.74 -12.89
C ASP A 181 1.63 22.76 -11.43
N GLU A 182 0.76 23.14 -10.50
CA GLU A 182 1.04 23.14 -9.06
C GLU A 182 1.30 21.72 -8.52
N VAL A 183 0.50 20.73 -8.93
CA VAL A 183 0.69 19.32 -8.53
C VAL A 183 1.97 18.75 -9.12
N LEU A 184 2.30 19.06 -10.38
CA LEU A 184 3.53 18.59 -11.01
C LEU A 184 4.77 19.12 -10.31
N ASP A 185 4.83 20.42 -9.97
CA ASP A 185 5.94 20.97 -9.18
C ASP A 185 6.01 20.30 -7.80
N ALA A 186 4.88 20.15 -7.12
CA ALA A 186 4.82 19.48 -5.82
C ALA A 186 5.32 18.03 -5.89
N ARG A 187 4.95 17.27 -6.93
CA ARG A 187 5.45 15.91 -7.17
C ARG A 187 6.97 15.88 -7.34
N VAL A 188 7.54 16.83 -8.10
CA VAL A 188 9.01 16.95 -8.26
C VAL A 188 9.68 17.24 -6.92
N GLN A 189 9.21 18.25 -6.17
CA GLN A 189 9.79 18.62 -4.88
C GLN A 189 9.70 17.47 -3.87
N GLN A 190 8.58 16.74 -3.85
CA GLN A 190 8.40 15.60 -2.96
C GLN A 190 9.28 14.42 -3.37
N ALA A 191 9.41 14.12 -4.67
CA ALA A 191 10.34 13.10 -5.15
C ALA A 191 11.80 13.43 -4.81
N ILE A 192 12.20 14.70 -4.90
CA ILE A 192 13.52 15.18 -4.45
C ILE A 192 13.68 14.96 -2.95
N THR A 193 12.68 15.33 -2.15
CA THR A 193 12.69 15.21 -0.69
C THR A 193 12.89 13.75 -0.25
N VAL A 194 12.11 12.82 -0.82
CA VAL A 194 12.27 11.38 -0.54
C VAL A 194 13.66 10.91 -0.97
N PHE A 195 14.09 11.25 -2.19
CA PHE A 195 15.38 10.83 -2.75
C PHE A 195 16.60 11.31 -1.91
N GLN A 196 16.51 12.51 -1.34
CA GLN A 196 17.58 13.08 -0.52
C GLN A 196 17.62 12.52 0.91
N SER A 197 16.54 11.89 1.39
CA SER A 197 16.45 11.36 2.74
C SER A 197 17.52 10.30 3.03
N ARG A 198 17.98 10.25 4.28
CA ARG A 198 19.02 9.31 4.71
C ARG A 198 18.53 7.86 4.63
N ALA A 199 17.28 7.63 5.01
CA ALA A 199 16.61 6.33 4.93
C ALA A 199 16.61 5.80 3.49
N TRP A 200 16.18 6.64 2.52
CA TRP A 200 16.12 6.26 1.12
C TRP A 200 17.50 5.95 0.53
N LYS A 201 18.48 6.80 0.81
CA LYS A 201 19.89 6.56 0.41
C LYS A 201 20.45 5.27 1.01
N THR A 202 19.98 4.86 2.18
CA THR A 202 20.37 3.59 2.81
C THR A 202 19.72 2.42 2.07
N LEU A 203 18.42 2.51 1.76
CA LEU A 203 17.70 1.51 0.97
C LEU A 203 18.33 1.27 -0.40
N LEU A 204 18.74 2.33 -1.10
CA LEU A 204 19.40 2.23 -2.42
C LEU A 204 20.80 1.56 -2.39
N ARG A 205 21.35 1.28 -1.20
CA ARG A 205 22.65 0.62 -1.03
C ARG A 205 22.54 -0.84 -0.59
N LEU A 206 21.33 -1.33 -0.33
CA LEU A 206 21.05 -2.72 0.06
C LEU A 206 20.92 -3.63 -1.18
#